data_AF-A0A352ICJ0-F1
#
_entry.id   AF-A0A352ICJ0-F1
#
_cell.length_a   1.000
_cell.length_b   1.000
_cell.length_c   1.000
_cell.angle_alpha   90.00
_cell.angle_beta   90.00
_cell.angle_gamma   90.00
#
_symmetry.space_group_name_H-M   'P 1'
#
loop_
_entity.id
_entity.type
_entity.pdbx_description
1 polymer ?
#
loop_
_entity_poly.entity_id
_entity_poly.type
_entity_poly.pdbx_seq_one_letter_code
_entity_poly.pdbx_strand_id
1 'polypeptide(L)'
;GTGKSTLLYLISGLLRPQRGEVRVDGLLAENRQPEMLKEIFLVPEEYDLPAVSLQSYTRALKPFYPRFSDGLLRSCIEGFDLDMDMHLGALSMGQKKKVYMCVAL
;
A
#
# COMPACT_ATOMS: atom_id res chain seq x y z
N GLY A 1 6.16 -15.40 14.61
CA GLY A 1 5.05 -15.33 15.58
C GLY A 1 5.36 -14.49 16.81
N THR A 2 5.69 -13.20 16.67
CA THR A 2 5.90 -12.29 17.81
C THR A 2 4.87 -11.14 17.84
N GLY A 3 3.79 -11.25 17.08
CA GLY A 3 2.71 -10.24 17.03
C GLY A 3 2.95 -9.02 16.13
N LYS A 4 4.04 -8.96 15.35
CA LYS A 4 4.32 -7.80 14.46
C LYS A 4 3.21 -7.53 13.44
N SER A 5 2.82 -8.54 12.67
CA SER A 5 1.73 -8.40 11.69
C SER A 5 0.42 -8.06 12.38
N THR A 6 0.15 -8.67 13.54
CA THR A 6 -1.02 -8.34 14.38
C THR A 6 -1.02 -6.87 14.77
N LEU A 7 0.13 -6.32 15.20
CA LEU A 7 0.27 -4.92 15.55
C LEU A 7 0.02 -4.01 14.34
N LEU A 8 0.61 -4.32 13.19
CA LEU A 8 0.38 -3.54 11.96
C LEU A 8 -1.08 -3.58 11.51
N TYR A 9 -1.77 -4.71 11.69
CA TYR A 9 -3.19 -4.83 11.38
C TYR A 9 -4.07 -4.08 12.37
N LEU A 10 -3.70 -4.02 13.65
CA LEU A 10 -4.38 -3.17 14.63
C LEU A 10 -4.22 -1.68 14.31
N ILE A 11 -2.99 -1.25 13.95
CA ILE A 11 -2.70 0.14 13.57
C ILE A 11 -3.47 0.55 12.30
N SER A 12 -3.52 -0.32 11.30
CA SER A 12 -4.25 -0.06 10.04
C SER A 12 -5.77 -0.26 10.14
N GLY A 13 -6.28 -0.65 11.31
CA GLY A 13 -7.71 -0.91 11.51
C GLY A 13 -8.24 -2.19 10.84
N LEU A 14 -7.36 -3.06 10.35
CA LEU A 14 -7.70 -4.38 9.80
C LEU A 14 -8.06 -5.40 10.89
N LEU A 15 -7.59 -5.18 12.13
CA LEU A 15 -8.00 -5.93 13.31
C LEU A 15 -8.55 -4.98 14.38
N ARG A 16 -9.43 -5.52 15.24
CA ARG A 16 -9.94 -4.82 16.43
C ARG A 16 -9.23 -5.34 17.68
N PRO A 17 -8.82 -4.45 18.60
CA PRO A 17 -8.26 -4.87 19.87
C PRO A 17 -9.34 -5.57 20.71
N GLN A 18 -8.96 -6.58 21.49
CA GLN A 18 -9.87 -7.21 22.45
C GLN A 18 -10.13 -6.32 23.67
N ARG A 19 -9.15 -5.47 24.03
CA ARG A 19 -9.18 -4.51 25.13
C ARG A 19 -8.30 -3.31 24.78
N GLY A 20 -8.64 -2.14 25.31
CA GLY A 20 -7.96 -0.88 25.02
C GLY A 20 -8.33 -0.31 23.64
N GLU A 21 -7.62 0.74 23.23
CA GLU A 21 -7.82 1.40 21.95
C GLU A 21 -6.49 1.64 21.24
N VAL A 22 -6.54 1.73 19.91
CA VAL A 22 -5.42 2.14 19.07
C VAL A 22 -5.83 3.42 18.35
N ARG A 23 -5.02 4.46 18.50
CA ARG A 23 -5.22 5.74 17.82
C ARG A 23 -4.07 6.04 16.87
N VAL A 24 -4.41 6.47 15.66
CA VAL A 24 -3.46 7.00 14.67
C VAL A 24 -3.88 8.44 14.41
N ASP A 25 -2.97 9.39 14.68
CA ASP A 25 -3.23 10.83 14.58
C ASP A 25 -4.51 11.27 15.32
N GLY A 26 -4.76 10.67 16.48
CA GLY A 26 -5.92 10.94 17.33
C GLY A 26 -7.20 10.21 16.92
N LEU A 27 -7.25 9.59 15.74
CA LEU A 27 -8.40 8.84 15.22
C LEU A 27 -8.36 7.38 15.68
N LEU A 28 -9.51 6.84 16.09
CA LEU A 28 -9.63 5.43 16.47
C LEU A 28 -9.46 4.53 15.24
N ALA A 29 -8.43 3.67 15.26
CA ALA A 29 -8.09 2.81 14.13
C ALA A 29 -9.24 1.87 13.72
N GLU A 30 -9.99 1.35 14.70
CA GLU A 30 -11.11 0.44 14.47
C GLU A 30 -12.29 1.07 13.71
N ASN A 31 -12.40 2.40 13.73
CA ASN A 31 -13.46 3.14 13.01
C ASN A 31 -13.17 3.24 11.52
N ARG A 32 -11.90 3.03 11.10
CA ARG A 32 -11.49 3.02 9.69
C ARG A 32 -12.00 4.24 8.90
N GLN A 33 -11.92 5.41 9.53
CA GLN A 33 -12.38 6.66 8.92
C GLN A 33 -11.57 6.97 7.65
N PRO A 34 -12.20 7.45 6.56
CA PRO A 34 -11.49 7.79 5.32
C PRO A 34 -10.31 8.76 5.54
N GLU A 35 -10.44 9.68 6.50
CA GLU A 35 -9.40 10.62 6.92
C GLU A 35 -8.12 9.93 7.40
N MET A 36 -8.25 8.76 8.02
CA MET A 36 -7.13 7.92 8.44
C MET A 36 -6.67 7.00 7.32
N LEU A 37 -7.60 6.32 6.64
CA LEU A 37 -7.26 5.28 5.66
C LEU A 37 -6.49 5.85 4.46
N LYS A 38 -6.77 7.09 4.06
CA LYS A 38 -6.03 7.76 2.98
C LYS A 38 -4.56 8.05 3.32
N GLU A 39 -4.19 7.94 4.59
CA GLU A 39 -2.84 8.22 5.12
C GLU A 39 -2.01 6.93 5.30
N ILE A 40 -2.64 5.76 5.23
CA ILE A 40 -2.01 4.47 5.55
C ILE A 40 -2.05 3.58 4.31
N PHE A 41 -0.87 3.15 3.85
CA PHE A 41 -0.72 2.07 2.89
C PHE A 41 -0.02 0.89 3.56
N LEU A 42 -0.64 -0.30 3.52
CA LEU A 42 -0.04 -1.51 4.09
C LEU A 42 0.68 -2.30 2.99
N VAL A 43 1.97 -2.57 3.22
CA VAL A 43 2.77 -3.47 2.37
C VAL A 43 2.88 -4.83 3.05
N PRO A 44 2.07 -5.83 2.66
CA PRO A 44 2.15 -7.16 3.24
C PRO A 44 3.38 -7.93 2.74
N GLU A 45 3.76 -8.98 3.44
CA GLU A 45 4.86 -9.87 3.04
C GLU A 45 4.48 -10.72 1.82
N GLU A 46 3.23 -11.17 1.78
CA GLU A 46 2.60 -11.82 0.64
C GLU A 46 1.65 -10.84 -0.04
N TYR A 47 1.82 -10.64 -1.34
CA TYR A 47 0.95 -9.81 -2.16
C TYR A 47 0.75 -10.47 -3.51
N ASP A 48 -0.45 -10.34 -4.05
CA ASP A 48 -0.73 -10.66 -5.44
C ASP A 48 -1.06 -9.36 -6.18
N LEU A 49 -0.29 -9.09 -7.23
CA LEU A 49 -0.57 -7.96 -8.11
C LEU A 49 -1.47 -8.48 -9.24
N PRO A 50 -2.59 -7.80 -9.52
CA PRO A 50 -3.47 -8.22 -10.60
C PRO A 50 -2.72 -8.22 -11.94
N ALA A 51 -3.10 -9.12 -12.84
CA ALA A 51 -2.57 -9.19 -14.20
C ALA A 51 -3.11 -8.03 -15.06
N VAL A 52 -2.69 -6.80 -14.76
CA VAL A 52 -3.02 -5.55 -15.46
C VAL A 52 -1.77 -4.69 -15.67
N SER A 53 -1.89 -3.60 -16.43
CA SER A 53 -0.80 -2.61 -16.54
C SER A 53 -0.61 -1.81 -15.25
N LEU A 54 0.63 -1.36 -14.99
CA LEU A 54 0.93 -0.47 -13.86
C LEU A 54 0.02 0.78 -13.85
N GLN A 55 -0.21 1.37 -15.03
CA GLN A 55 -1.07 2.54 -15.18
C GLN A 55 -2.53 2.25 -14.76
N SER A 56 -3.08 1.09 -15.12
CA SER A 56 -4.44 0.70 -14.71
C SER A 56 -4.52 0.48 -13.21
N TYR A 57 -3.50 -0.17 -12.64
CA TYR A 57 -3.40 -0.43 -11.21
C TYR A 57 -3.37 0.87 -10.39
N THR A 58 -2.48 1.81 -10.75
CA THR A 58 -2.37 3.08 -10.02
C THR A 58 -3.58 3.99 -10.23
N ARG A 59 -4.20 3.98 -11.41
CA ARG A 59 -5.46 4.68 -11.66
C ARG A 59 -6.57 4.24 -10.70
N ALA A 60 -6.64 2.95 -10.39
CA ALA A 60 -7.64 2.43 -9.45
C ALA A 60 -7.35 2.84 -7.99
N LEU A 61 -6.09 3.04 -7.62
CA LEU A 61 -5.68 3.41 -6.26
C LEU A 61 -5.79 4.91 -5.98
N LYS A 62 -5.49 5.78 -6.96
CA LYS A 62 -5.44 7.24 -6.79
C LYS A 62 -6.66 7.88 -6.09
N PRO A 63 -7.92 7.48 -6.36
CA PRO A 63 -9.07 8.07 -5.66
C PRO A 63 -9.03 7.90 -4.13
N PHE A 64 -8.33 6.88 -3.63
CA PHE A 64 -8.18 6.61 -2.20
C PHE A 64 -7.00 7.34 -1.55
N TYR A 65 -6.04 7.82 -2.36
CA TYR A 65 -4.81 8.46 -1.91
C TYR A 65 -4.66 9.84 -2.55
N PRO A 66 -5.30 10.90 -2.02
CA PRO A 66 -5.31 12.23 -2.64
C PRO A 66 -3.93 12.87 -2.82
N ARG A 67 -2.91 12.39 -2.10
CA ARG A 67 -1.51 12.85 -2.21
C ARG A 67 -0.64 11.94 -3.09
N PHE A 68 -1.21 10.96 -3.77
CA PHE A 68 -0.47 10.08 -4.68
C PHE A 68 0.25 10.91 -5.75
N SER A 69 1.55 10.68 -5.93
CA SER A 69 2.39 11.46 -6.83
C SER A 69 2.85 10.62 -8.02
N ASP A 70 2.35 10.94 -9.21
CA ASP A 70 2.83 10.32 -10.46
C ASP A 70 4.31 10.59 -10.72
N GLY A 71 4.81 11.77 -10.32
CA GLY A 71 6.21 12.13 -10.44
C GLY A 71 7.09 11.24 -9.57
N LEU A 72 6.69 11.03 -8.30
CA LEU A 72 7.42 10.16 -7.37
C LEU A 72 7.39 8.71 -7.84
N LEU A 73 6.21 8.21 -8.24
CA LEU A 73 6.07 6.87 -8.80
C LEU A 73 7.04 6.68 -9.98
N ARG A 74 7.04 7.61 -10.95
CA ARG A 74 7.93 7.54 -12.12
C ARG A 74 9.40 7.49 -11.69
N SER A 75 9.83 8.42 -10.85
CA SER A 75 11.22 8.47 -10.37
C SER A 75 11.62 7.19 -9.62
N CYS A 76 10.72 6.61 -8.82
CA CYS A 76 11.00 5.36 -8.12
C CYS A 76 11.07 4.15 -9.07
N ILE A 77 10.14 4.06 -10.04
CA ILE A 77 10.10 2.97 -11.03
C ILE A 77 11.36 3.01 -11.91
N GLU A 78 11.72 4.18 -12.42
CA GLU A 78 12.95 4.40 -13.20
C GLU A 78 14.20 4.09 -12.35
N GLY A 79 14.24 4.55 -11.08
CA GLY A 79 15.35 4.26 -10.16
C GLY A 79 15.53 2.79 -9.80
N PHE A 80 14.55 1.94 -10.10
CA PHE A 80 14.64 0.48 -9.95
C PHE A 80 14.93 -0.27 -11.25
N ASP A 81 15.22 0.47 -12.33
CA ASP A 81 15.40 0.00 -13.71
C ASP A 81 14.18 -0.75 -14.26
N LEU A 82 12.98 -0.19 -14.03
CA LEU A 82 11.71 -0.75 -14.48
C LEU A 82 10.97 0.21 -15.45
N ASP A 83 10.07 -0.35 -16.26
CA ASP A 83 9.33 0.37 -17.30
C ASP A 83 7.92 0.80 -16.84
N MET A 84 7.55 2.06 -17.04
CA MET A 84 6.20 2.58 -16.71
C MET A 84 5.07 1.88 -17.48
N ASP A 85 5.34 1.30 -18.64
CA ASP A 85 4.35 0.60 -19.47
C ASP A 85 4.25 -0.91 -19.16
N MET A 86 4.92 -1.38 -18.11
CA MET A 86 4.95 -2.79 -17.74
C MET A 86 3.57 -3.40 -17.42
N HIS A 87 3.48 -4.71 -17.64
CA HIS A 87 2.35 -5.54 -17.20
C HIS A 87 2.69 -6.28 -15.91
N LEU A 88 1.91 -6.06 -14.84
CA LEU A 88 2.23 -6.55 -13.49
C LEU A 88 2.19 -8.08 -13.38
N GLY A 89 1.39 -8.74 -14.22
CA GLY A 89 1.30 -10.20 -14.27
C GLY A 89 2.57 -10.90 -14.79
N ALA A 90 3.43 -10.20 -15.53
CA ALA A 90 4.67 -10.76 -16.11
C ALA A 90 5.90 -10.58 -15.22
N LEU A 91 5.76 -9.88 -14.09
CA LEU A 91 6.87 -9.53 -13.22
C LEU A 91 7.33 -10.71 -12.36
N SER A 92 8.65 -10.82 -12.18
CA SER A 92 9.22 -11.67 -11.14
C SER A 92 8.82 -11.17 -9.74
N MET A 93 8.91 -12.04 -8.72
CA MET A 93 8.56 -11.67 -7.34
C MET A 93 9.37 -10.47 -6.83
N GLY A 94 10.67 -10.38 -7.17
CA GLY A 94 11.50 -9.24 -6.80
C GLY A 94 11.04 -7.92 -7.44
N GLN A 95 10.63 -7.96 -8.72
CA GLN A 95 10.10 -6.77 -9.40
C GLN A 95 8.73 -6.37 -8.86
N LYS A 96 7.84 -7.34 -8.57
CA LYS A 96 6.56 -7.05 -7.93
C LYS A 96 6.77 -6.34 -6.59
N LYS A 97 7.77 -6.75 -5.78
CA LYS A 97 8.12 -6.08 -4.51
C LYS A 97 8.52 -4.62 -4.71
N LYS A 98 9.39 -4.36 -5.69
CA LYS A 98 9.84 -3.01 -6.03
C LYS A 98 8.64 -2.13 -6.42
N VAL A 99 7.80 -2.62 -7.34
CA VAL A 99 6.59 -1.90 -7.76
C VAL A 99 5.66 -1.61 -6.59
N TYR A 100 5.43 -2.58 -5.71
CA TYR A 100 4.56 -2.41 -4.53
C TYR A 100 5.07 -1.31 -3.61
N MET A 101 6.38 -1.26 -3.38
CA MET A 101 7.01 -0.18 -2.61
C MET A 101 6.88 1.18 -3.32
N CYS A 102 7.08 1.24 -4.65
CA CYS A 102 6.93 2.50 -5.39
C CYS A 102 5.51 3.06 -5.35
N VAL A 103 4.49 2.18 -5.33
CA VAL A 103 3.09 2.59 -5.24
C VAL A 103 2.71 3.07 -3.84
N ALA A 104 3.43 2.61 -2.80
CA ALA A 104 3.19 2.97 -1.42
C ALA A 104 3.80 4.32 -0.99
N LEU A 105 4.66 4.92 -1.83
CA LEU A 105 5.38 6.17 -1.58
C LEU A 105 4.67 7.36 -2.23
#